data_AF-A0A9P0PF19-F1
#
_entry.id   AF-A0A9P0PF19-F1
#
_cell.length_a   1.000
_cell.length_b   1.000
_cell.length_c   1.000
_cell.angle_alpha   90.00
_cell.angle_beta   90.00
_cell.angle_gamma   90.00
#
_symmetry.space_group_name_H-M   'P 1'
#
loop_
_entity.id
_entity.type
_entity.pdbx_description
1 polymer ?
#
loop_
_entity_poly.entity_id
_entity_poly.type
_entity_poly.pdbx_seq_one_letter_code
_entity_poly.pdbx_strand_id
1 'polypeptide(L)'
;MNEVSTRTSPTRIRDIQMKKNSVFCYFSESYVIHFPRHLFRNHASEMERETLTVASRKMRELARLLIEVRKIKPAILTLFDALKPVNYDTLVSATENTSKYDKKSQSYQTPTFALNMGTTLKQCCDIALVQALKKSAVLPSVQSADIEADLKTLIQIIEGNWRLDVSGQATDLNIHRWNKVTLVPLTGDLKLLKECLLKKVTSAVYMLPASRHDKRAYIKLVETVYCRLLLLNRRRPGELQRLLFYTYTSAKNNENKQAYEEFSEPG
;
A
#
# COMPACT_ATOMS: atom_id res chain seq x y z
N MET A 1 54.12 -10.82 16.33
CA MET A 1 53.58 -12.16 16.02
C MET A 1 52.19 -12.26 16.63
N ASN A 2 51.24 -12.77 15.84
CA ASN A 2 49.84 -13.12 16.14
C ASN A 2 48.88 -11.91 16.17
N GLU A 3 48.31 -11.51 15.03
CA GLU A 3 47.09 -12.06 14.37
C GLU A 3 45.80 -11.85 15.19
N VAL A 4 45.07 -10.77 14.86
CA VAL A 4 43.65 -10.64 15.12
C VAL A 4 42.93 -10.67 13.78
N SER A 5 42.28 -11.79 13.51
CA SER A 5 41.38 -12.02 12.38
C SER A 5 40.06 -11.27 12.63
N THR A 6 39.84 -10.17 11.91
CA THR A 6 38.51 -9.57 11.79
C THR A 6 37.89 -10.00 10.46
N ARG A 7 36.90 -10.90 10.57
CA ARG A 7 36.02 -11.31 9.49
C ARG A 7 35.33 -10.07 8.90
N THR A 8 35.54 -9.88 7.61
CA THR A 8 34.75 -9.05 6.73
C THR A 8 33.32 -9.59 6.59
N SER A 9 32.32 -8.73 6.64
CA SER A 9 31.11 -8.83 5.79
C SER A 9 30.22 -7.58 5.90
N PRO A 10 29.44 -7.27 4.85
CA PRO A 10 29.27 -5.92 4.36
C PRO A 10 27.81 -5.45 4.35
N THR A 11 27.53 -4.21 4.74
CA THR A 11 26.29 -3.54 4.29
C THR A 11 26.44 -2.03 4.36
N ARG A 12 26.97 -1.43 3.29
CA ARG A 12 26.95 0.01 3.05
C ARG A 12 26.29 0.30 1.71
N ILE A 13 24.99 0.04 1.62
CA ILE A 13 24.16 0.44 0.47
C ILE A 13 22.80 0.91 1.00
N ARG A 14 22.70 1.97 1.83
CA ARG A 14 21.40 2.54 2.24
C ARG A 14 21.37 4.04 2.56
N ASP A 15 22.26 4.86 1.99
CA ASP A 15 22.11 6.32 2.03
C ASP A 15 21.82 6.86 0.62
N ILE A 16 20.66 6.48 0.06
CA ILE A 16 20.16 7.07 -1.18
C ILE A 16 19.58 8.44 -0.84
N GLN A 17 20.28 9.47 -1.31
CA GLN A 17 20.00 10.89 -1.56
C GLN A 17 18.52 11.37 -1.69
N MET A 18 17.60 10.95 -0.82
CA MET A 18 16.17 11.31 -0.85
C MET A 18 15.87 12.66 -0.18
N LYS A 19 16.71 13.14 0.74
CA LYS A 19 16.50 14.40 1.47
C LYS A 19 16.51 15.67 0.60
N LYS A 20 16.97 15.61 -0.65
CA LYS A 20 17.07 16.79 -1.54
C LYS A 20 15.85 17.04 -2.43
N ASN A 21 14.89 16.12 -2.53
CA ASN A 21 13.73 16.30 -3.41
C ASN A 21 12.49 16.66 -2.59
N SER A 22 12.10 17.94 -2.62
CA SER A 22 11.00 18.47 -1.81
C SER A 22 9.68 17.75 -2.09
N VAL A 23 9.40 17.36 -3.34
CA VAL A 23 8.15 16.65 -3.66
C VAL A 23 8.08 15.30 -2.95
N PHE A 24 9.17 14.53 -2.88
CA PHE A 24 9.16 13.27 -2.13
C PHE A 24 8.97 13.49 -0.62
N CYS A 25 9.63 14.50 -0.05
CA CYS A 25 9.52 14.84 1.37
C CYS A 25 8.08 15.22 1.71
N TYR A 26 7.49 16.13 0.93
CA TYR A 26 6.12 16.59 1.16
C TYR A 26 5.06 15.57 0.77
N PHE A 27 5.33 14.69 -0.20
CA PHE A 27 4.47 13.54 -0.47
C PHE A 27 4.42 12.61 0.76
N SER A 28 5.57 12.38 1.39
CA SER A 28 5.63 11.62 2.65
C SER A 28 4.90 12.35 3.78
N GLU A 29 5.11 13.66 3.96
CA GLU A 29 4.42 14.46 4.97
C GLU A 29 2.91 14.52 4.71
N SER A 30 2.48 14.64 3.46
CA SER A 30 1.06 14.74 3.11
C SER A 30 0.30 13.46 3.47
N TYR A 31 0.88 12.30 3.16
CA TYR A 31 0.31 11.01 3.57
C TYR A 31 0.36 10.78 5.09
N VAL A 32 1.42 11.25 5.75
CA VAL A 32 1.61 11.08 7.20
C VAL A 32 0.76 12.05 8.02
N ILE A 33 0.53 13.28 7.54
CA ILE A 33 -0.12 14.35 8.32
C ILE A 33 -1.60 14.50 7.93
N HIS A 34 -1.96 14.45 6.64
CA HIS A 34 -3.33 14.74 6.21
C HIS A 34 -4.27 13.53 6.28
N PHE A 35 -3.76 12.31 6.10
CA PHE A 35 -4.61 11.11 6.14
C PHE A 35 -5.09 10.74 7.56
N PRO A 36 -4.26 10.84 8.64
CA PRO A 36 -4.72 10.56 10.00
C PRO A 36 -5.62 11.66 10.59
N ARG A 37 -5.45 12.93 10.16
CA ARG A 37 -6.20 14.08 10.70
C ARG A 37 -7.70 13.99 10.46
N HIS A 38 -8.12 13.31 9.39
CA HIS A 38 -9.51 13.19 8.97
C HIS A 38 -10.26 12.01 9.65
N LEU A 39 -9.56 11.14 10.39
CA LEU A 39 -10.10 9.86 10.92
C LEU A 39 -9.77 9.57 12.40
N PHE A 40 -9.81 10.62 13.24
CA PHE A 40 -10.05 10.59 14.69
C PHE A 40 -8.89 10.45 15.69
N ARG A 41 -9.00 11.36 16.67
CA ARG A 41 -8.56 11.43 18.08
C ARG A 41 -8.26 10.14 18.88
N ASN A 42 -8.50 8.92 18.40
CA ASN A 42 -8.48 7.71 19.24
C ASN A 42 -7.64 6.51 18.74
N HIS A 43 -7.09 6.52 17.52
CA HIS A 43 -6.32 5.36 16.97
C HIS A 43 -5.03 5.76 16.22
N ALA A 44 -4.33 6.78 16.71
CA ALA A 44 -3.19 7.37 16.02
C ALA A 44 -2.05 6.38 15.72
N SER A 45 -1.63 5.54 16.68
CA SER A 45 -0.35 4.82 16.59
C SER A 45 -0.29 3.63 15.62
N GLU A 46 -1.38 2.86 15.48
CA GLU A 46 -1.42 1.72 14.56
C GLU A 46 -1.69 2.17 13.12
N MET A 47 -2.57 3.16 12.95
CA MET A 47 -2.79 3.79 11.64
C MET A 47 -1.55 4.55 11.17
N GLU A 48 -0.79 5.22 12.06
CA GLU A 48 0.49 5.86 11.73
C GLU A 48 1.48 4.87 11.12
N ARG A 49 1.55 3.63 11.63
CA ARG A 49 2.44 2.61 11.05
C ARG A 49 1.97 2.18 9.66
N GLU A 50 0.67 1.95 9.49
CA GLU A 50 0.11 1.59 8.19
C GLU A 50 0.27 2.74 7.17
N THR A 51 0.02 3.99 7.54
CA THR A 51 0.22 5.15 6.66
C THR A 51 1.68 5.35 6.28
N LEU A 52 2.62 5.17 7.23
CA LEU A 52 4.05 5.16 6.93
C LEU A 52 4.43 4.07 5.95
N THR A 53 3.86 2.87 6.07
CA THR A 53 4.13 1.79 5.10
C THR A 53 3.61 2.11 3.70
N VAL A 54 2.42 2.71 3.61
CA VAL A 54 1.81 3.15 2.35
C VAL A 54 2.63 4.27 1.70
N ALA A 55 3.00 5.29 2.48
CA ALA A 55 3.85 6.39 2.03
C ALA A 55 5.19 5.86 1.52
N SER A 56 5.84 4.99 2.29
CA SER A 56 7.11 4.37 1.92
C SER A 56 7.00 3.54 0.64
N ARG A 57 5.89 2.82 0.44
CA ARG A 57 5.62 2.10 -0.81
C ARG A 57 5.49 3.06 -1.98
N LYS A 58 4.70 4.13 -1.85
CA LYS A 58 4.51 5.13 -2.91
C LYS A 58 5.81 5.85 -3.27
N MET A 59 6.63 6.19 -2.28
CA MET A 59 7.97 6.75 -2.51
C MET A 59 8.87 5.80 -3.31
N ARG A 60 8.82 4.50 -3.01
CA ARG A 60 9.58 3.49 -3.81
C ARG A 60 9.03 3.37 -5.23
N GLU A 61 7.72 3.41 -5.42
CA GLU A 61 7.08 3.37 -6.75
C GLU A 61 7.54 4.57 -7.59
N LEU A 62 7.47 5.78 -7.04
CA LEU A 62 7.93 7.02 -7.68
C LEU A 62 9.45 7.05 -7.91
N ALA A 63 10.25 6.49 -7.00
CA ALA A 63 11.70 6.39 -7.19
C ALA A 63 12.06 5.46 -8.35
N ARG A 64 11.35 4.33 -8.51
CA ARG A 64 11.51 3.43 -9.65
C ARG A 64 11.17 4.13 -10.96
N LEU A 65 10.06 4.87 -10.98
CA LEU A 65 9.68 5.67 -12.15
C LEU A 65 10.77 6.68 -12.51
N LEU A 66 11.28 7.44 -11.53
CA LEU A 66 12.31 8.46 -11.77
C LEU A 66 13.61 7.87 -12.33
N ILE A 67 13.97 6.64 -11.94
CA ILE A 67 15.11 5.94 -12.52
C ILE A 67 14.89 5.70 -14.02
N GLU A 68 13.71 5.21 -14.43
CA GLU A 68 13.39 5.01 -15.84
C GLU A 68 13.29 6.33 -16.62
N VAL A 69 12.70 7.38 -16.02
CA VAL A 69 12.65 8.72 -16.62
C VAL A 69 14.06 9.23 -16.93
N ARG A 70 15.01 9.05 -16.00
CA ARG A 70 16.41 9.47 -16.20
C ARG A 70 17.13 8.69 -17.29
N LYS A 71 16.75 7.43 -17.55
CA LYS A 71 17.30 6.67 -18.68
C LYS A 71 16.81 7.21 -20.01
N ILE A 72 15.56 7.67 -20.08
CA ILE A 72 14.97 8.24 -21.29
C ILE A 72 15.45 9.67 -21.52
N LYS A 73 15.45 10.50 -20.46
CA LYS A 73 15.82 11.92 -20.51
C LYS A 73 16.73 12.28 -19.32
N PRO A 74 18.06 12.16 -19.48
CA PRO A 74 19.03 12.37 -18.38
C PRO A 74 19.01 13.78 -17.76
N ALA A 75 18.51 14.78 -18.49
CA ALA A 75 18.36 16.15 -17.99
C ALA A 75 17.37 16.28 -16.81
N ILE A 76 16.47 15.30 -16.63
CA ILE A 76 15.51 15.30 -15.53
C ILE A 76 16.18 14.75 -14.27
N LEU A 77 16.58 15.63 -13.36
CA LEU A 77 17.26 15.23 -12.14
C LEU A 77 16.30 14.92 -10.99
N THR A 78 15.20 15.65 -10.87
CA THR A 78 14.25 15.46 -9.78
C THR A 78 12.87 15.06 -10.30
N LEU A 79 12.04 14.53 -9.39
CA LEU A 79 10.64 14.28 -9.70
C LEU A 79 9.94 15.58 -10.10
N PHE A 80 10.24 16.69 -9.42
CA PHE A 80 9.68 18.00 -9.76
C PHE A 80 10.03 18.44 -11.18
N ASP A 81 11.27 18.22 -11.63
CA ASP A 81 11.67 18.51 -13.02
C ASP A 81 10.88 17.69 -14.04
N ALA A 82 10.46 16.48 -13.65
CA ALA A 82 9.64 15.59 -14.46
C ALA A 82 8.17 16.04 -14.53
N LEU A 83 7.66 16.77 -13.51
CA LEU A 83 6.27 17.23 -13.43
C LEU A 83 6.02 18.46 -14.31
N LYS A 84 6.23 18.31 -15.62
CA LYS A 84 5.91 19.32 -16.63
C LYS A 84 5.13 18.70 -17.79
N PRO A 85 4.22 19.43 -18.45
CA PRO A 85 3.46 18.93 -19.60
C PRO A 85 4.35 18.36 -20.70
N VAL A 86 5.47 19.04 -21.00
CA VAL A 86 6.46 18.61 -22.01
C VAL A 86 7.10 17.25 -21.72
N ASN A 87 7.02 16.77 -20.48
CA ASN A 87 7.58 15.49 -20.08
C ASN A 87 6.50 14.39 -19.95
N TYR A 88 5.24 14.66 -20.32
CA TYR A 88 4.14 13.70 -20.21
C TYR A 88 4.45 12.37 -20.92
N ASP A 89 4.86 12.41 -22.19
CA ASP A 89 5.19 11.20 -22.96
C ASP A 89 6.38 10.43 -22.36
N THR A 90 7.31 11.16 -21.74
CA THR A 90 8.43 10.56 -21.00
C THR A 90 7.93 9.82 -19.77
N LEU A 91 6.96 10.38 -19.04
CA LEU A 91 6.33 9.73 -17.87
C LEU A 91 5.51 8.49 -18.27
N VAL A 92 4.80 8.54 -19.39
CA VAL A 92 4.08 7.39 -19.97
C VAL A 92 5.09 6.28 -20.31
N SER A 93 6.10 6.59 -21.13
CA SER A 93 7.13 5.63 -21.55
C SER A 93 7.90 5.04 -20.35
N ALA A 94 8.24 5.86 -19.36
CA ALA A 94 8.90 5.40 -18.14
C ALA A 94 8.00 4.48 -17.31
N THR A 95 6.68 4.77 -17.29
CA THR A 95 5.69 3.92 -16.62
C THR A 95 5.63 2.56 -17.31
N GLU A 96 5.55 2.52 -18.63
CA GLU A 96 5.55 1.29 -19.43
C GLU A 96 6.79 0.43 -19.18
N ASN A 97 7.97 1.05 -19.17
CA ASN A 97 9.22 0.35 -18.86
C ASN A 97 9.21 -0.22 -17.43
N THR A 98 8.69 0.54 -16.47
CA THR A 98 8.64 0.12 -15.06
C THR A 98 7.62 -1.01 -14.83
N SER A 99 6.48 -0.97 -15.53
CA SER A 99 5.46 -2.02 -15.49
C SER A 99 5.78 -3.21 -16.39
N LYS A 100 6.90 -3.13 -17.15
CA LYS A 100 7.39 -4.12 -18.12
C LYS A 100 6.31 -4.44 -19.15
N TYR A 101 5.93 -3.41 -19.89
CA TYR A 101 5.04 -3.52 -21.03
C TYR A 101 5.70 -4.34 -22.15
N ASP A 102 4.99 -5.35 -22.65
CA ASP A 102 5.38 -6.09 -23.85
C ASP A 102 4.55 -5.60 -25.05
N LYS A 103 5.25 -5.01 -26.03
CA LYS A 103 4.65 -4.49 -27.26
C LYS A 103 4.01 -5.58 -28.13
N LYS A 104 4.45 -6.84 -28.00
CA LYS A 104 3.95 -7.95 -28.82
C LYS A 104 2.60 -8.46 -28.32
N SER A 105 2.46 -8.64 -27.01
CA SER A 105 1.23 -9.07 -26.37
C SER A 105 0.31 -7.90 -26.00
N GLN A 106 0.77 -6.66 -26.17
CA GLN A 106 0.12 -5.43 -25.69
C GLN A 106 -0.30 -5.54 -24.23
N SER A 107 0.57 -6.11 -23.39
CA SER A 107 0.23 -6.39 -22.00
C SER A 107 1.32 -5.99 -21.03
N TYR A 108 0.92 -5.75 -19.78
CA TYR A 108 1.82 -5.37 -18.71
C TYR A 108 2.07 -6.56 -17.78
N GLN A 109 3.32 -6.75 -17.32
CA GLN A 109 3.59 -7.69 -16.23
C GLN A 109 3.01 -7.18 -14.90
N THR A 110 3.04 -5.86 -14.68
CA THR A 110 2.48 -5.23 -13.47
C THR A 110 1.44 -4.15 -13.82
N PRO A 111 0.26 -4.52 -14.31
CA PRO A 111 -0.76 -3.59 -14.80
C PRO A 111 -1.32 -2.70 -13.69
N THR A 112 -1.43 -3.19 -12.45
CA THR A 112 -1.85 -2.39 -11.29
C THR A 112 -0.91 -1.22 -11.01
N PHE A 113 0.38 -1.37 -11.29
CA PHE A 113 1.35 -0.27 -11.18
C PHE A 113 1.07 0.81 -12.22
N ALA A 114 0.87 0.39 -13.48
CA ALA A 114 0.61 1.29 -14.60
C ALA A 114 -0.69 2.10 -14.41
N LEU A 115 -1.77 1.44 -13.97
CA LEU A 115 -3.05 2.07 -13.66
C LEU A 115 -2.95 3.09 -12.52
N ASN A 116 -2.28 2.71 -11.43
CA ASN A 116 -2.20 3.57 -10.23
C ASN A 116 -1.17 4.70 -10.38
N MET A 117 -0.28 4.64 -11.37
CA MET A 117 0.78 5.63 -11.51
C MET A 117 0.21 7.01 -11.91
N GLY A 118 -0.78 7.08 -12.79
CA GLY A 118 -1.43 8.34 -13.15
C GLY A 118 -2.03 9.05 -11.95
N THR A 119 -2.75 8.33 -11.10
CA THR A 119 -3.28 8.87 -9.84
C THR A 119 -2.16 9.35 -8.91
N THR A 120 -1.06 8.60 -8.82
CA THR A 120 0.07 8.96 -7.97
C THR A 120 0.78 10.22 -8.48
N LEU A 121 0.98 10.35 -9.79
CA LEU A 121 1.57 11.55 -10.42
C LEU A 121 0.69 12.77 -10.27
N LYS A 122 -0.63 12.63 -10.43
CA LYS A 122 -1.59 13.71 -10.16
C LYS A 122 -1.44 14.22 -8.72
N GLN A 123 -1.42 13.32 -7.74
CA GLN A 123 -1.22 13.70 -6.34
C GLN A 123 0.12 14.44 -6.12
N CYS A 124 1.18 14.05 -6.81
CA CYS A 124 2.45 14.78 -6.78
C CYS A 124 2.29 16.20 -7.35
N CYS A 125 1.54 16.37 -8.44
CA CYS A 125 1.24 17.68 -9.02
C CYS A 125 0.41 18.54 -8.06
N ASP A 126 -0.63 17.99 -7.44
CA ASP A 126 -1.47 18.70 -6.47
C ASP A 126 -0.64 19.21 -5.27
N ILE A 127 0.28 18.38 -4.77
CA ILE A 127 1.18 18.76 -3.68
C ILE A 127 2.16 19.85 -4.12
N ALA A 128 2.74 19.71 -5.32
CA ALA A 128 3.62 20.72 -5.90
C ALA A 128 2.90 22.06 -6.13
N LEU A 129 1.63 22.01 -6.54
CA LEU A 129 0.78 23.17 -6.78
C LEU A 129 0.51 23.91 -5.46
N VAL A 130 0.15 23.19 -4.40
CA VAL A 130 -0.02 23.78 -3.06
C VAL A 130 1.27 24.46 -2.60
N GLN A 131 2.45 23.89 -2.89
CA GLN A 131 3.73 24.52 -2.56
C GLN A 131 3.98 25.79 -3.38
N ALA A 132 3.72 25.76 -4.67
CA ALA A 132 3.88 26.92 -5.55
C ALA A 132 2.97 28.08 -5.10
N LEU A 133 1.70 27.78 -4.78
CA LEU A 133 0.74 28.76 -4.28
C LEU A 133 1.16 29.37 -2.93
N LYS A 134 1.61 28.54 -1.97
CA LYS A 134 2.10 29.02 -0.67
C LYS A 134 3.32 29.92 -0.80
N LYS A 135 4.25 29.62 -1.73
CA LYS A 135 5.42 30.46 -1.99
C LYS A 135 5.03 31.76 -2.70
N SER A 136 4.15 31.68 -3.69
CA SER A 136 3.66 32.85 -4.43
C SER A 136 2.88 33.82 -3.54
N ALA A 137 2.21 33.33 -2.49
CA ALA A 137 1.53 34.19 -1.52
C ALA A 137 2.50 35.03 -0.67
N VAL A 138 3.74 34.55 -0.47
CA VAL A 138 4.78 35.28 0.28
C VAL A 138 5.61 36.16 -0.66
N LEU A 139 5.93 35.67 -1.87
CA LEU A 139 6.71 36.36 -2.89
C LEU A 139 6.17 36.01 -4.29
N PRO A 140 5.29 36.82 -4.88
CA PRO A 140 4.80 36.61 -6.24
C PRO A 140 5.93 36.85 -7.25
N SER A 141 6.19 35.90 -8.14
CA SER A 141 7.16 36.04 -9.23
C SER A 141 6.59 35.44 -10.53
N VAL A 142 7.07 35.90 -11.69
CA VAL A 142 6.64 35.34 -12.99
C VAL A 142 6.90 33.83 -13.06
N GLN A 143 8.04 33.38 -12.51
CA GLN A 143 8.40 31.96 -12.44
C GLN A 143 7.40 31.11 -11.62
N SER A 144 6.76 31.67 -10.58
CA SER A 144 5.76 30.91 -9.81
C SER A 144 4.45 30.73 -10.55
N ALA A 145 4.06 31.68 -11.42
CA ALA A 145 2.88 31.56 -12.26
C ALA A 145 3.06 30.52 -13.38
N ASP A 146 4.24 30.49 -14.01
CA ASP A 146 4.56 29.49 -15.04
C ASP A 146 4.55 28.06 -14.48
N ILE A 147 5.12 27.87 -13.29
CA ILE A 147 5.09 26.58 -12.58
C ILE A 147 3.66 26.14 -12.28
N GLU A 148 2.81 27.06 -11.82
CA GLU A 148 1.40 26.77 -11.54
C GLU A 148 0.64 26.35 -12.81
N ALA A 149 0.85 27.08 -13.91
CA ALA A 149 0.25 26.77 -15.20
C ALA A 149 0.70 25.40 -15.73
N ASP A 150 2.01 25.11 -15.66
CA ASP A 150 2.58 23.81 -16.04
C ASP A 150 1.94 22.67 -15.24
N LEU A 151 1.85 22.80 -13.91
CA LEU A 151 1.28 21.76 -13.05
C LEU A 151 -0.21 21.53 -13.32
N LYS A 152 -0.99 22.60 -13.48
CA LYS A 152 -2.43 22.51 -13.82
C LYS A 152 -2.63 21.85 -15.18
N THR A 153 -1.83 22.22 -16.17
CA THR A 153 -1.87 21.62 -17.51
C THR A 153 -1.53 20.14 -17.46
N LEU A 154 -0.49 19.77 -16.71
CA LEU A 154 -0.10 18.37 -16.56
C LEU A 154 -1.20 17.53 -15.87
N ILE A 155 -1.85 18.07 -14.83
CA ILE A 155 -2.99 17.40 -14.17
C ILE A 155 -4.09 17.10 -15.18
N GLN A 156 -4.47 18.08 -16.00
CA GLN A 156 -5.51 17.91 -17.02
C GLN A 156 -5.15 16.82 -18.04
N ILE A 157 -3.91 16.82 -18.54
CA ILE A 157 -3.43 15.80 -19.48
C ILE A 157 -3.47 14.40 -18.83
N ILE A 158 -3.03 14.27 -17.57
CA ILE A 158 -3.08 13.00 -16.84
C ILE A 158 -4.53 12.52 -16.68
N GLU A 159 -5.46 13.39 -16.28
CA GLU A 159 -6.86 12.99 -16.07
C GLU A 159 -7.57 12.60 -17.36
N GLY A 160 -7.31 13.32 -18.46
CA GLY A 160 -7.92 13.06 -19.76
C GLY A 160 -7.34 11.85 -20.47
N ASN A 161 -6.01 11.72 -20.50
CA ASN A 161 -5.33 10.84 -21.46
C ASN A 161 -4.67 9.62 -20.83
N TRP A 162 -4.35 9.63 -19.53
CA TRP A 162 -3.59 8.53 -18.91
C TRP A 162 -4.27 7.17 -19.09
N ARG A 163 -5.60 7.14 -19.07
CA ARG A 163 -6.33 5.91 -19.30
C ARG A 163 -6.21 5.40 -20.72
N LEU A 164 -6.16 6.26 -21.71
CA LEU A 164 -6.03 5.85 -23.10
C LEU A 164 -4.60 5.38 -23.38
N ASP A 165 -3.62 6.14 -22.90
CA ASP A 165 -2.21 5.90 -23.22
C ASP A 165 -1.65 4.70 -22.45
N VAL A 166 -2.11 4.46 -21.21
CA VAL A 166 -1.59 3.41 -20.34
C VAL A 166 -2.64 2.32 -20.02
N SER A 167 -3.93 2.64 -19.96
CA SER A 167 -4.97 1.70 -19.46
C SER A 167 -5.76 0.99 -20.55
N GLY A 168 -5.90 1.57 -21.74
CA GLY A 168 -6.49 0.92 -22.92
C GLY A 168 -5.76 -0.36 -23.32
N GLN A 169 -4.50 -0.48 -22.87
CA GLN A 169 -3.59 -1.61 -23.07
C GLN A 169 -3.41 -2.47 -21.80
N ALA A 170 -4.11 -2.15 -20.71
CA ALA A 170 -4.08 -2.89 -19.43
C ALA A 170 -5.38 -3.69 -19.18
N THR A 171 -6.19 -3.90 -20.22
CA THR A 171 -7.47 -4.65 -20.21
C THR A 171 -7.31 -6.11 -19.75
N ASP A 172 -6.11 -6.66 -19.85
CA ASP A 172 -5.74 -7.98 -19.37
C ASP A 172 -6.05 -8.23 -17.89
N LEU A 173 -6.04 -7.21 -17.04
CA LEU A 173 -6.40 -7.40 -15.63
C LEU A 173 -7.82 -7.91 -15.43
N ASN A 174 -8.77 -7.37 -16.20
CA ASN A 174 -10.17 -7.78 -16.09
C ASN A 174 -10.37 -9.18 -16.68
N ILE A 175 -9.67 -9.49 -17.77
CA ILE A 175 -9.70 -10.79 -18.44
C ILE A 175 -9.10 -11.86 -17.51
N HIS A 176 -7.92 -11.63 -16.94
CA HIS A 176 -7.31 -12.55 -15.96
C HIS A 176 -8.13 -12.67 -14.67
N ARG A 177 -8.79 -11.60 -14.22
CA ARG A 177 -9.68 -11.64 -13.06
C ARG A 177 -10.95 -12.46 -13.35
N TRP A 178 -11.50 -12.36 -14.55
CA TRP A 178 -12.64 -13.17 -14.99
C TRP A 178 -12.28 -14.63 -15.20
N ASN A 179 -11.11 -14.90 -15.78
CA ASN A 179 -10.61 -16.26 -15.98
C ASN A 179 -10.09 -16.92 -14.70
N LYS A 180 -10.00 -16.17 -13.59
CA LYS A 180 -9.66 -16.74 -12.29
C LYS A 180 -10.86 -17.53 -11.78
N VAL A 181 -10.84 -18.84 -11.99
CA VAL A 181 -11.77 -19.78 -11.36
C VAL A 181 -11.82 -19.48 -9.86
N THR A 182 -13.00 -19.09 -9.38
CA THR A 182 -13.23 -18.92 -7.95
C THR A 182 -13.26 -20.32 -7.34
N LEU A 183 -12.10 -20.78 -6.88
CA LEU A 183 -11.98 -21.98 -6.08
C LEU A 183 -12.67 -21.70 -4.75
N VAL A 184 -13.93 -22.12 -4.65
CA VAL A 184 -14.61 -22.21 -3.36
C VAL A 184 -13.94 -23.37 -2.62
N PRO A 185 -13.41 -23.15 -1.41
CA PRO A 185 -12.82 -24.25 -0.65
C PRO A 185 -13.86 -25.35 -0.44
N LEU A 186 -13.46 -26.59 -0.71
CA LEU A 186 -14.33 -27.74 -0.48
C LEU A 186 -14.67 -27.82 1.00
N THR A 187 -15.88 -28.28 1.33
CA THR A 187 -16.32 -28.45 2.73
C THR A 187 -15.36 -29.33 3.55
N GLY A 188 -14.69 -30.30 2.90
CA GLY A 188 -13.63 -31.11 3.50
C GLY A 188 -12.40 -30.31 3.93
N ASP A 189 -11.93 -29.38 3.12
CA ASP A 189 -10.76 -28.54 3.42
C ASP A 189 -11.05 -27.59 4.60
N LEU A 190 -12.28 -27.05 4.66
CA LEU A 190 -12.74 -26.24 5.79
C LEU A 190 -12.78 -27.05 7.09
N LYS A 191 -13.21 -28.31 7.02
CA LYS A 191 -13.22 -29.22 8.17
C LYS A 191 -11.79 -29.51 8.67
N LEU A 192 -10.87 -29.82 7.76
CA LEU A 192 -9.45 -30.04 8.10
C LEU A 192 -8.81 -28.79 8.72
N LEU A 193 -9.09 -27.60 8.18
CA LEU A 193 -8.61 -26.34 8.73
C LEU A 193 -9.18 -26.09 10.13
N LYS A 194 -10.48 -26.31 10.34
CA LYS A 194 -11.14 -26.21 11.65
C LYS A 194 -10.49 -27.14 12.67
N GLU A 195 -10.29 -28.41 12.32
CA GLU A 195 -9.68 -29.41 13.21
C GLU A 195 -8.23 -29.05 13.55
N CYS A 196 -7.44 -28.58 12.57
CA CYS A 196 -6.07 -28.11 12.78
C CYS A 196 -6.02 -26.92 13.74
N LEU A 197 -6.91 -25.93 13.56
CA LEU A 197 -7.00 -24.78 14.45
C LEU A 197 -7.44 -25.18 15.87
N LEU A 198 -8.39 -26.10 16.01
CA LEU A 198 -8.81 -26.61 17.32
C LEU A 198 -7.65 -27.31 18.04
N LYS A 199 -6.91 -28.20 17.35
CA LYS A 199 -5.72 -28.86 17.90
C LYS A 199 -4.67 -27.85 18.38
N LYS A 200 -4.43 -26.78 17.60
CA LYS A 200 -3.50 -25.70 17.95
C LYS A 200 -3.96 -24.88 19.16
N VAL A 201 -5.26 -24.56 19.26
CA VAL A 201 -5.81 -23.88 20.45
C VAL A 201 -5.62 -24.75 21.68
N THR A 202 -6.04 -26.02 21.64
CA THR A 202 -5.96 -26.91 22.80
C THR A 202 -4.51 -27.07 23.28
N SER A 203 -3.56 -27.25 22.36
CA SER A 203 -2.14 -27.31 22.70
C SER A 203 -1.63 -25.99 23.29
N ALA A 204 -1.98 -24.83 22.71
CA ALA A 204 -1.57 -23.53 23.24
C ALA A 204 -2.16 -23.26 24.63
N VAL A 205 -3.43 -23.62 24.87
CA VAL A 205 -4.09 -23.51 26.18
C VAL A 205 -3.41 -24.39 27.21
N TYR A 206 -3.00 -25.61 26.85
CA TYR A 206 -2.29 -26.50 27.76
C TYR A 206 -0.88 -25.99 28.13
N MET A 207 -0.21 -25.28 27.22
CA MET A 207 1.13 -24.73 27.45
C MET A 207 1.12 -23.42 28.27
N LEU A 208 0.00 -22.70 28.35
CA LEU A 208 -0.10 -21.41 29.08
C LEU A 208 0.12 -21.54 30.60
N PRO A 209 -0.44 -22.52 31.32
CA PRO A 209 -0.22 -22.69 32.77
C PRO A 209 1.19 -23.18 33.11
N ALA A 210 1.85 -23.87 32.18
CA ALA A 210 3.16 -24.49 32.41
C ALA A 210 4.30 -23.45 32.54
N SER A 211 4.10 -22.23 32.07
CA SER A 211 5.08 -21.15 32.22
C SER A 211 4.37 -19.81 32.23
N ARG A 212 4.31 -19.16 33.40
CA ARG A 212 3.61 -17.87 33.65
C ARG A 212 4.02 -16.71 32.72
N HIS A 213 5.05 -16.89 31.90
CA HIS A 213 5.60 -15.91 30.96
C HIS A 213 5.93 -16.47 29.56
N ASP A 214 5.36 -17.60 29.13
CA ASP A 214 5.60 -18.09 27.76
C ASP A 214 4.86 -17.25 26.70
N LYS A 215 5.57 -16.21 26.25
CA LYS A 215 5.15 -15.30 25.17
C LYS A 215 4.80 -16.06 23.88
N ARG A 216 5.44 -17.21 23.60
CA ARG A 216 5.19 -17.98 22.37
C ARG A 216 3.85 -18.70 22.46
N ALA A 217 3.54 -19.33 23.59
CA ALA A 217 2.23 -19.95 23.82
C ALA A 217 1.09 -18.93 23.72
N TYR A 218 1.29 -17.74 24.30
CA TYR A 218 0.31 -16.64 24.20
C TYR A 218 0.11 -16.13 22.76
N ILE A 219 1.19 -15.84 22.03
CA ILE A 219 1.09 -15.42 20.62
C ILE A 219 0.39 -16.51 19.81
N LYS A 220 0.74 -17.78 20.03
CA LYS A 220 0.12 -18.89 19.31
C LYS A 220 -1.38 -18.99 19.57
N LEU A 221 -1.81 -18.79 20.81
CA LEU A 221 -3.22 -18.74 21.17
C LEU A 221 -3.93 -17.60 20.44
N VAL A 222 -3.38 -16.38 20.52
CA VAL A 222 -3.96 -15.18 19.89
C VAL A 222 -4.10 -15.36 18.39
N GLU A 223 -3.05 -15.81 17.69
CA GLU A 223 -3.09 -16.08 16.24
C GLU A 223 -4.17 -17.10 15.89
N THR A 224 -4.28 -18.18 16.67
CA THR A 224 -5.23 -19.26 16.37
C THR A 224 -6.67 -18.83 16.65
N VAL A 225 -6.91 -18.05 17.70
CA VAL A 225 -8.22 -17.44 17.99
C VAL A 225 -8.59 -16.43 16.91
N TYR A 226 -7.64 -15.61 16.48
CA TYR A 226 -7.83 -14.63 15.40
C TYR A 226 -8.23 -15.31 14.09
N CYS A 227 -7.53 -16.39 13.68
CA CYS A 227 -7.92 -17.19 12.52
C CYS A 227 -9.33 -17.79 12.64
N ARG A 228 -9.70 -18.28 13.82
CA ARG A 228 -11.05 -18.84 14.06
C ARG A 228 -12.13 -17.77 13.96
N LEU A 229 -11.90 -16.58 14.51
CA LEU A 229 -12.83 -15.46 14.41
C LEU A 229 -13.00 -14.97 12.97
N LEU A 230 -11.92 -14.94 12.19
CA LEU A 230 -11.99 -14.61 10.76
C LEU A 230 -12.84 -15.63 9.98
N LEU A 231 -12.62 -16.92 10.22
CA LEU A 231 -13.38 -17.98 9.57
C LEU A 231 -14.86 -17.95 9.97
N LEU A 232 -15.17 -17.78 11.26
CA LEU A 232 -16.53 -17.76 11.77
C LEU A 232 -17.33 -16.57 11.23
N ASN A 233 -16.70 -15.38 11.19
CA ASN A 233 -17.40 -14.16 10.77
C ASN A 233 -17.31 -13.90 9.27
N ARG A 234 -16.55 -14.72 8.52
CA ARG A 234 -16.21 -14.51 7.09
C ARG A 234 -15.73 -13.07 6.81
N ARG A 235 -14.98 -12.49 7.75
CA ARG A 235 -14.50 -11.10 7.71
C ARG A 235 -13.10 -11.00 7.13
N ARG A 236 -12.77 -9.83 6.59
CA ARG A 236 -11.40 -9.54 6.13
C ARG A 236 -10.49 -9.34 7.35
N PRO A 237 -9.19 -9.69 7.28
CA PRO A 237 -8.25 -9.49 8.39
C PRO A 237 -8.28 -8.08 8.98
N GLY A 238 -8.30 -7.05 8.14
CA GLY A 238 -8.34 -5.66 8.58
C GLY A 238 -9.63 -5.25 9.30
N GLU A 239 -10.73 -5.99 9.18
CA GLU A 239 -11.95 -5.72 9.96
C GLU A 239 -11.80 -6.22 11.39
N LEU A 240 -11.26 -7.43 11.57
CA LEU A 240 -11.03 -8.01 12.90
C LEU A 240 -9.90 -7.29 13.64
N GLN A 241 -8.86 -6.85 12.93
CA GLN A 241 -7.75 -6.06 13.51
C GLN A 241 -8.26 -4.73 14.10
N ARG A 242 -9.29 -4.12 13.49
CA ARG A 242 -9.87 -2.83 13.91
C ARG A 242 -11.09 -2.97 14.82
N LEU A 243 -11.44 -4.19 15.23
CA LEU A 243 -12.57 -4.42 16.13
C LEU A 243 -12.25 -3.89 17.53
N LEU A 244 -12.99 -2.89 17.97
CA LEU A 244 -12.81 -2.31 19.30
C LEU A 244 -13.39 -3.23 20.37
N PHE A 245 -12.68 -3.32 21.50
CA PHE A 245 -13.14 -4.09 22.66
C PHE A 245 -14.53 -3.63 23.13
N TYR A 246 -14.76 -2.31 23.21
CA TYR A 246 -16.06 -1.75 23.56
C TYR A 246 -17.16 -2.23 22.58
N THR A 247 -16.92 -2.13 21.27
CA THR A 247 -17.87 -2.60 20.24
C THR A 247 -18.19 -4.08 20.39
N TYR A 248 -17.17 -4.90 20.67
CA TYR A 248 -17.35 -6.33 20.93
C TYR A 248 -18.18 -6.60 22.19
N THR A 249 -17.90 -5.91 23.29
CA THR A 249 -18.64 -6.08 24.55
C THR A 249 -20.09 -5.59 24.44
N SER A 250 -20.34 -4.49 23.73
CA SER A 250 -21.68 -3.93 23.55
C SER A 250 -22.55 -4.76 22.62
N ALA A 251 -21.95 -5.47 21.64
CA ALA A 251 -22.70 -6.39 20.77
C ALA A 251 -23.27 -7.59 21.54
N LYS A 252 -22.63 -8.02 22.64
CA LYS A 252 -23.13 -9.10 23.51
C LYS A 252 -24.48 -8.75 24.18
N ASN A 253 -24.78 -7.46 24.31
CA ASN A 253 -26.02 -6.97 24.92
C ASN A 253 -27.15 -6.75 23.90
N ASN A 254 -26.88 -6.86 22.60
CA ASN A 254 -27.89 -6.79 21.54
C ASN A 254 -28.23 -8.22 21.09
N GLU A 255 -29.30 -8.79 21.62
CA GLU A 255 -29.78 -10.15 21.35
C GLU A 255 -30.38 -10.35 19.94
N ASN A 256 -29.84 -9.71 18.90
CA ASN A 256 -30.20 -10.07 17.53
C ASN A 256 -29.35 -11.27 17.09
N LYS A 257 -29.75 -12.45 17.57
CA LYS A 257 -29.27 -13.76 17.11
C LYS A 257 -29.57 -13.91 15.61
N GLN A 258 -28.63 -13.55 14.75
CA GLN A 258 -28.50 -14.25 13.47
C GLN A 258 -27.91 -15.62 13.81
N ALA A 259 -28.79 -16.60 14.07
CA ALA A 259 -28.40 -17.98 14.18
C ALA A 259 -27.84 -18.41 12.81
N TYR A 260 -26.53 -18.66 12.75
CA TYR A 260 -25.93 -19.30 11.59
C TYR A 260 -26.33 -20.78 11.63
N GLU A 261 -27.26 -21.17 10.76
CA GLU A 261 -27.81 -22.54 10.63
C GLU A 261 -26.73 -23.61 10.40
N GLU A 262 -25.54 -23.23 9.93
CA GLU A 262 -24.43 -24.14 9.62
C GLU A 262 -23.85 -24.89 10.85
N PHE A 263 -24.25 -24.53 12.07
CA PHE A 263 -23.76 -25.16 13.32
C PHE A 263 -24.87 -25.68 14.25
N SER A 264 -26.10 -25.81 13.79
CA SER A 264 -27.11 -26.59 14.53
C SER A 264 -26.69 -28.07 14.49
N GLU A 265 -26.46 -28.68 15.65
CA GLU A 265 -26.21 -30.11 15.73
C GLU A 265 -27.44 -30.87 15.19
N PRO A 266 -27.27 -31.94 14.39
CA PRO A 266 -28.38 -32.79 14.02
C PRO A 266 -28.92 -33.45 15.30
N GLY A 267 -30.21 -33.20 15.58
CA GLY A 267 -30.95 -33.85 16.67
C GLY A 267 -31.17 -35.34 16.44
#